data_AF-A0A1G2KFG2-F1
#
_entry.id   AF-A0A1G2KFG2-F1
#
_cell.length_a   1.000
_cell.length_b   1.000
_cell.length_c   1.000
_cell.angle_alpha   90.00
_cell.angle_beta   90.00
_cell.angle_gamma   90.00
#
_symmetry.space_group_name_H-M   'P 1'
#
loop_
_entity.id
_entity.type
_entity.pdbx_description
1 polymer ?
#
loop_
_entity_poly.entity_id
_entity_poly.type
_entity_poly.pdbx_seq_one_letter_code
_entity_poly.pdbx_strand_id
1 'polypeptide(L)' 'MSSITVNIIFFVIALSAVCFGLFIIRYPLKTFEIQKKFYAMINWRIEPISLEKEIRNTKMMGIFLFVFVIVASLYVLLR' A
#
# COMPACT_ATOMS: atom_id res chain seq x y z
N MET A 1 -12.66 -12.04 21.17
CA MET A 1 -12.21 -12.86 20.01
C MET A 1 -11.14 -13.83 20.49
N SER A 2 -11.11 -15.06 19.97
CA SER A 2 -10.02 -15.99 20.31
C SER A 2 -8.71 -15.50 19.69
N SER A 3 -7.58 -15.88 20.30
CA SER A 3 -6.22 -15.58 19.77
C SER A 3 -6.06 -16.04 18.31
N ILE A 4 -6.67 -17.18 17.97
CA ILE A 4 -6.67 -17.74 16.62
C ILE A 4 -7.35 -16.79 15.62
N THR A 5 -8.53 -16.24 15.95
CA THR A 5 -9.23 -15.32 15.05
C THR A 5 -8.42 -14.05 14.79
N VAL A 6 -7.74 -13.52 15.81
CA VAL A 6 -6.89 -12.32 15.67
C VAL A 6 -5.72 -12.59 14.73
N ASN A 7 -5.04 -13.74 14.88
CA ASN A 7 -3.92 -14.11 14.01
C ASN A 7 -4.35 -14.29 12.56
N ILE A 8 -5.49 -14.94 12.31
CA ILE A 8 -6.03 -15.11 10.95
C ILE A 8 -6.30 -13.74 10.31
N ILE A 9 -6.97 -12.83 11.02
CA ILE A 9 -7.26 -11.49 10.50
C ILE A 9 -5.96 -10.75 10.19
N PHE A 10 -4.98 -10.82 11.10
CA PHE A 10 -3.66 -10.22 10.89
C PHE A 10 -2.99 -10.73 9.61
N PHE A 11 -2.92 -12.06 9.41
CA PHE A 11 -2.28 -12.64 8.23
C PHE A 11 -3.01 -12.29 6.93
N VAL A 12 -4.35 -12.23 6.94
CA VAL A 12 -5.13 -11.80 5.77
C VAL A 12 -4.85 -10.35 5.41
N ILE A 13 -4.78 -9.46 6.40
CA ILE A 13 -4.44 -8.05 6.19
C ILE A 13 -3.00 -7.91 5.70
N ALA A 14 -2.04 -8.61 6.33
CA ALA A 14 -0.64 -8.59 5.95
C ALA A 14 -0.42 -9.08 4.51
N LEU A 15 -1.03 -10.22 4.15
CA LEU A 15 -0.96 -10.75 2.78
C LEU A 15 -1.55 -9.76 1.77
N SER A 16 -2.71 -9.18 2.10
CA SER A 16 -3.33 -8.16 1.25
C SER A 16 -2.41 -6.95 1.07
N ALA A 17 -1.82 -6.45 2.16
CA ALA A 17 -0.91 -5.31 2.13
C ALA A 17 0.38 -5.58 1.33
N VAL A 18 0.93 -6.81 1.41
CA VAL A 18 2.05 -7.24 0.55
C VAL A 18 1.65 -7.21 -0.92
N CYS A 19 0.52 -7.81 -1.28
CA CYS A 19 0.01 -7.81 -2.65
C CYS A 19 -0.22 -6.38 -3.17
N PHE A 20 -0.80 -5.50 -2.34
CA PHE A 20 -1.00 -4.10 -2.68
C PHE A 20 0.34 -3.35 -2.84
N GLY A 21 1.29 -3.53 -1.93
CA GLY A 21 2.63 -2.94 -2.04
C GLY A 21 3.32 -3.31 -3.34
N LEU A 22 3.32 -4.61 -3.68
CA LEU A 22 3.88 -5.11 -4.94
C LEU A 22 3.15 -4.55 -6.18
N PHE A 23 1.82 -4.48 -6.13
CA PHE A 23 1.02 -3.89 -7.21
C PHE A 23 1.41 -2.41 -7.44
N ILE A 24 1.55 -1.63 -6.38
CA ILE A 24 1.93 -0.21 -6.43
C ILE A 24 3.34 -0.05 -7.04
N ILE A 25 4.30 -0.88 -6.64
CA ILE A 25 5.68 -0.84 -7.16
C ILE A 25 5.69 -1.17 -8.67
N ARG A 26 4.91 -2.18 -9.07
CA ARG A 26 4.89 -2.70 -10.45
C ARG A 26 4.12 -1.81 -11.42
N TYR A 27 3.07 -1.14 -10.96
CA TYR A 27 2.14 -0.35 -11.78
C TYR A 27 1.89 1.07 -11.22
N PRO A 28 2.94 1.86 -10.97
CA PRO A 28 2.81 3.15 -10.27
C PRO A 28 1.94 4.16 -11.02
N LEU A 29 1.96 4.16 -12.36
CA LEU A 29 1.09 5.01 -13.18
C LEU A 29 -0.40 4.69 -12.98
N LYS A 30 -0.75 3.39 -13.01
CA LYS A 30 -2.14 2.96 -12.77
C LYS A 30 -2.57 3.28 -11.35
N THR A 31 -1.69 3.08 -10.37
CA THR A 31 -1.95 3.46 -8.98
C THR A 31 -2.22 4.96 -8.86
N PHE A 32 -1.40 5.81 -9.47
CA PHE A 32 -1.60 7.25 -9.46
C PHE A 32 -2.91 7.66 -10.15
N GLU A 33 -3.31 7.01 -11.25
CA GLU A 33 -4.61 7.25 -11.88
C GLU A 33 -5.79 6.85 -11.01
N ILE A 34 -5.70 5.69 -10.32
CA ILE A 34 -6.72 5.24 -9.36
C ILE A 34 -6.81 6.26 -8.22
N GLN A 35 -5.67 6.70 -7.69
CA GLN A 35 -5.59 7.73 -6.67
C GLN A 35 -6.27 9.01 -7.16
N LYS A 36 -5.91 9.52 -8.34
CA LYS A 36 -6.52 10.71 -8.93
C LYS A 36 -8.04 10.59 -9.07
N LYS A 37 -8.55 9.43 -9.51
CA LYS A 37 -10.00 9.16 -9.58
C LYS A 37 -10.65 9.18 -8.20
N PHE A 38 -10.03 8.56 -7.20
CA PHE A 38 -10.52 8.57 -5.83
C PHE A 38 -10.63 9.98 -5.27
N TYR A 39 -9.58 10.79 -5.41
CA TYR A 39 -9.59 12.18 -4.94
C TYR A 39 -10.62 13.03 -5.69
N ALA A 40 -10.83 12.78 -6.99
CA ALA A 40 -11.88 13.47 -7.75
C ALA A 40 -13.30 13.19 -7.21
N MET A 41 -13.56 12.01 -6.63
CA MET A 41 -14.87 11.69 -6.02
C MET A 41 -15.19 12.58 -4.81
N ILE A 42 -14.16 13.06 -4.10
CA ILE A 42 -14.30 13.98 -2.97
C ILE A 42 -14.06 15.44 -3.38
N ASN A 43 -14.26 15.77 -4.66
CA ASN A 43 -14.03 17.09 -5.27
C ASN A 43 -12.58 17.61 -5.17
N TRP A 44 -11.61 16.73 -4.91
CA TRP A 44 -10.20 17.10 -4.85
C TRP A 44 -9.49 16.77 -6.16
N ARG A 45 -9.11 17.80 -6.92
CA ARG A 45 -8.40 17.62 -8.20
C ARG A 45 -6.89 17.57 -7.95
N ILE A 46 -6.28 16.43 -8.24
CA ILE A 46 -4.82 16.25 -8.22
C ILE A 46 -4.29 16.34 -9.65
N GLU A 47 -3.32 17.24 -9.86
CA GLU A 47 -2.55 17.33 -11.09
C GLU A 47 -1.06 17.13 -10.78
N PRO A 48 -0.35 16.33 -11.60
CA PRO A 48 1.07 16.08 -11.38
C PRO A 48 1.86 17.34 -11.70
N ILE A 49 2.66 17.81 -10.74
CA ILE A 49 3.67 18.86 -11.01
C ILE A 49 4.78 18.29 -11.92
N SER A 50 5.11 17.02 -11.74
CA SER A 50 6.03 16.27 -12.60
C SER A 50 5.67 14.79 -12.54
N LEU A 51 5.34 14.20 -13.69
CA LEU A 51 4.93 12.80 -13.78
C LEU A 51 6.02 11.85 -13.28
N GLU A 52 7.29 12.16 -13.55
CA GLU A 52 8.43 11.37 -13.07
C GLU A 52 8.55 11.38 -11.55
N LYS A 53 8.31 12.54 -10.91
CA LYS A 53 8.29 12.63 -9.44
C LYS A 53 7.15 11.79 -8.87
N GLU A 54 5.96 11.87 -9.45
CA GLU A 54 4.81 11.08 -8.98
C GLU A 54 5.04 9.58 -9.12
N ILE A 55 5.63 9.12 -10.23
CA ILE A 55 5.99 7.70 -10.41
C ILE A 55 6.99 7.25 -9.34
N ARG A 56 8.04 8.04 -9.08
CA ARG A 56 9.03 7.72 -8.05
C ARG A 56 8.41 7.67 -6.66
N ASN A 57 7.62 8.67 -6.30
CA ASN A 57 6.95 8.75 -5.00
C ASN A 57 5.96 7.59 -4.81
N THR A 58 5.19 7.25 -5.85
CA THR A 58 4.25 6.13 -5.82
C THR A 58 4.99 4.80 -5.64
N LYS A 59 6.12 4.58 -6.33
CA LYS A 59 6.98 3.41 -6.08
C LYS A 59 7.51 3.38 -4.65
N MET A 60 7.99 4.52 -4.14
CA MET A 60 8.48 4.62 -2.76
C MET A 60 7.39 4.31 -1.74
N MET A 61 6.14 4.74 -1.98
CA MET A 61 4.98 4.37 -1.16
C MET A 61 4.75 2.86 -1.14
N GLY A 62 4.81 2.20 -2.31
CA GLY A 62 4.69 0.75 -2.40
C GLY A 62 5.82 0.00 -1.70
N ILE A 63 7.08 0.47 -1.85
CA ILE A 63 8.25 -0.09 -1.14
C ILE A 63 8.08 0.08 0.36
N PHE A 64 7.69 1.27 0.82
CA PHE A 64 7.47 1.56 2.24
C PHE A 64 6.40 0.63 2.82
N LEU A 65 5.27 0.46 2.14
CA LEU A 65 4.21 -0.45 2.58
C LEU A 65 4.71 -1.90 2.68
N PHE A 66 5.45 -2.36 1.67
CA PHE A 66 6.00 -3.71 1.63
C PHE A 66 6.98 -3.96 2.80
N VAL A 67 7.93 -3.04 3.01
CA VAL A 67 8.90 -3.13 4.11
C VAL A 67 8.21 -3.06 5.47
N PHE A 68 7.27 -2.13 5.63
CA PHE A 68 6.51 -1.97 6.88
C PHE A 68 5.77 -3.25 7.26
N VAL A 69 5.12 -3.92 6.30
CA VAL A 69 4.39 -5.17 6.56
C VAL A 69 5.34 -6.32 6.92
N ILE A 70 6.51 -6.41 6.28
CA ILE A 70 7.52 -7.40 6.66
C ILE A 70 7.97 -7.18 8.10
N VAL A 71 8.33 -5.94 8.46
CA VAL A 71 8.79 -5.60 9.82
C VAL A 71 7.69 -5.87 10.86
N ALA A 72 6.45 -5.48 10.57
CA ALA A 72 5.31 -5.72 11.46
C ALA A 72 5.03 -7.23 11.63
N SER A 73 5.11 -8.01 10.54
CA SER A 73 4.93 -9.47 10.59
C SER A 73 6.03 -10.15 11.39
N LEU A 74 7.28 -9.75 11.23
CA LEU A 74 8.41 -10.25 12.02
C LEU A 74 8.25 -9.92 13.51
N TYR A 75 7.83 -8.69 13.84
CA TYR A 75 7.58 -8.31 15.23
C TYR A 75 6.49 -9.17 15.89
N VAL A 76 5.40 -9.46 15.16
CA VAL A 76 4.33 -10.32 15.68
C VAL A 76 4.78 -11.78 15.81
N LEU A 77 5.60 -12.29 14.89
CA LEU A 77 6.12 -13.67 14.94
C LEU A 77 7.16 -13.90 16.04
N LEU A 78 7.94 -12.88 16.39
CA LEU A 78 9.01 -12.95 17.39
C LEU A 78 8.52 -12.63 18.82
N ARG A 79 7.28 -12.21 18.97
CA ARG A 79 6.64 -11.89 20.26
C ARG A 79 5.81 -13.05 20.77
#